data_AF-A0A949FNY9-F1
#
_entry.id   AF-A0A949FNY9-F1
#
_cell.length_a   1.000
_cell.length_b   1.000
_cell.length_c   1.000
_cell.angle_alpha   90.00
_cell.angle_beta   90.00
_cell.angle_gamma   90.00
#
_symmetry.space_group_name_H-M   'P 1'
#
loop_
_entity.id
_entity.type
_entity.pdbx_description
1 polymer ?
#
loop_
_entity_poly.entity_id
_entity_poly.type
_entity_poly.pdbx_seq_one_letter_code
_entity_poly.pdbx_strand_id
1 'polypeptide(L)'
;MEDMPQTPAELIDDLVKMGLYTSESVDHARQLAQAELLDSLFLDNVAGSDPLKRQLCQELIQEAGGLDAALAAAFGPQATEFLGTTMQRGTFSRKQFLKQISVAAGLLAFGISTQATETAHGQGKPGGPLEKTKLRIGFIPITCATPILMSKPLGFYQKYGLDVELVKMPSWAAIRDSAIAGELDAYHMLSPMPISISLGLGSTTFPIRLASIENINGQAITVANKHKGKVKGPADFKGFRIGVPFPYSMHNLLIRYYLATGGLNPDKDVRITPVPPPDSVAKLSIGELDAMLMPDPFNQRAVFEKAGFIQMLSKELWTGHPCCAFAASKKWIDAHPNTFRAVNKAIIDGCGFSRNLVNRPRIAKAIAPRQFLNQPEAVVTAVLTGQFEDGLGNTRKDTNRIDFDPYPWQSFAYWISSQMVRWNFLPSQRARYQEIADQIFLTDAARALAKEVKQTPPNQDLRVEKLKFDTFDPKNATAYIKAQKTKYGV
;
A
#
# COMPACT_ATOMS: atom_id res chain seq x y z
N MET A 1 -6.14 12.63 71.02
CA MET A 1 -6.04 13.16 69.64
C MET A 1 -4.68 12.76 69.02
N GLU A 2 -4.12 11.60 69.36
CA GLU A 2 -2.80 11.16 68.85
C GLU A 2 -2.87 10.08 67.76
N ASP A 3 -4.03 9.51 67.48
CA ASP A 3 -4.23 8.47 66.43
C ASP A 3 -4.95 8.98 65.17
N MET A 4 -4.90 10.29 64.86
CA MET A 4 -5.42 10.76 63.57
C MET A 4 -4.33 10.71 62.50
N PRO A 5 -4.61 10.19 61.29
CA PRO A 5 -3.66 10.18 60.19
C PRO A 5 -3.19 11.61 59.87
N GLN A 6 -1.87 11.80 59.82
CA GLN A 6 -1.23 13.10 59.65
C GLN A 6 -0.98 13.43 58.18
N THR A 7 -1.08 12.43 57.31
CA THR A 7 -0.95 12.60 55.86
C THR A 7 -2.13 11.97 55.12
N PRO A 8 -2.49 12.48 53.93
CA PRO A 8 -3.50 11.86 53.08
C PRO A 8 -3.21 10.39 52.74
N ALA A 9 -1.94 9.99 52.70
CA ALA A 9 -1.54 8.61 52.45
C ALA A 9 -1.87 7.68 53.63
N GLU A 10 -1.60 8.12 54.87
CA GLU A 10 -1.95 7.38 56.08
C GLU A 10 -3.47 7.22 56.22
N LEU A 11 -4.23 8.26 55.88
CA LEU A 11 -5.70 8.20 55.89
C LEU A 11 -6.22 7.16 54.90
N ILE A 12 -5.65 7.09 53.69
CA ILE A 12 -6.06 6.09 52.68
C ILE A 12 -5.72 4.67 53.14
N ASP A 13 -4.53 4.46 53.72
CA ASP A 13 -4.14 3.15 54.23
C ASP A 13 -5.04 2.67 55.38
N ASP A 14 -5.47 3.60 56.25
CA ASP A 14 -6.42 3.27 57.33
C ASP A 14 -7.82 2.97 56.78
N LEU A 15 -8.27 3.67 55.74
CA LEU A 15 -9.53 3.36 55.06
C LEU A 15 -9.50 1.99 54.33
N VAL A 16 -8.33 1.56 53.85
CA VAL A 16 -8.13 0.19 53.32
C VAL A 16 -8.17 -0.85 54.43
N LYS A 17 -7.50 -0.61 55.57
CA LYS A 17 -7.55 -1.52 56.73
C LYS A 17 -8.96 -1.66 57.31
N MET A 18 -9.77 -0.60 57.23
CA MET A 18 -11.19 -0.61 57.62
C MET A 18 -12.11 -1.32 56.60
N GLY A 19 -11.57 -1.78 55.46
CA GLY A 19 -12.32 -2.50 54.43
C GLY A 19 -13.25 -1.60 53.59
N LEU A 20 -13.12 -0.27 53.70
CA LEU A 20 -13.92 0.70 52.95
C LEU A 20 -13.42 0.87 51.51
N TYR A 21 -12.12 0.68 51.29
CA TYR A 21 -11.51 0.58 49.97
C TYR A 21 -10.71 -0.71 49.86
N THR A 22 -10.69 -1.33 48.68
CA THR A 22 -9.79 -2.45 48.41
C THR A 22 -8.42 -1.90 48.03
N SER A 23 -7.34 -2.63 48.36
CA SER A 23 -5.98 -2.27 47.92
C SER A 23 -5.92 -2.08 46.39
N GLU A 24 -6.64 -2.93 45.64
CA GLU A 24 -6.76 -2.85 44.19
C GLU A 24 -7.41 -1.55 43.71
N SER A 25 -8.45 -1.05 44.41
CA SER A 25 -9.09 0.24 44.07
C SER A 25 -8.18 1.44 44.33
N VAL A 26 -7.35 1.38 45.38
CA VAL A 26 -6.36 2.41 45.71
C VAL A 26 -5.21 2.41 44.70
N ASP A 27 -4.75 1.24 44.29
CA ASP A 27 -3.71 1.10 43.28
C ASP A 27 -4.18 1.59 41.90
N HIS A 28 -5.44 1.31 41.54
CA HIS A 28 -6.03 1.83 40.30
C HIS A 28 -6.18 3.35 40.34
N ALA A 29 -6.59 3.93 41.48
CA ALA A 29 -6.67 5.38 41.68
C ALA A 29 -5.27 6.04 41.63
N ARG A 30 -4.23 5.39 42.17
CA ARG A 30 -2.84 5.86 42.07
C ARG A 30 -2.33 5.84 40.62
N GLN A 31 -2.66 4.81 39.85
CA GLN A 31 -2.32 4.74 38.42
C GLN A 31 -3.01 5.83 37.61
N LEU A 32 -4.30 6.09 37.86
CA LEU A 32 -5.04 7.20 37.25
C LEU A 32 -4.41 8.56 37.58
N ALA A 33 -4.13 8.81 38.87
CA ALA A 33 -3.50 10.06 39.30
C ALA A 33 -2.08 10.24 38.73
N GLN A 34 -1.32 9.16 38.56
CA GLN A 34 0.03 9.21 37.96
C GLN A 34 -0.03 9.49 36.45
N ALA A 35 -1.00 8.92 35.74
CA ALA A 35 -1.25 9.21 34.33
C ALA A 35 -1.68 10.67 34.13
N GLU A 36 -2.61 11.18 34.95
CA GLU A 36 -3.04 12.58 34.92
C GLU A 36 -1.89 13.56 35.23
N LEU A 37 -0.99 13.20 36.16
CA LEU A 37 0.19 13.99 36.46
C LEU A 37 1.18 14.05 35.29
N LEU A 38 1.39 12.92 34.59
CA LEU A 38 2.24 12.84 33.40
C LEU A 38 1.66 13.66 32.25
N ASP A 39 0.34 13.60 32.05
CA ASP A 39 -0.38 14.43 31.07
C ASP A 39 -0.19 15.92 31.36
N SER A 40 -0.36 16.33 32.63
CA SER A 40 -0.17 17.73 33.02
C SER A 40 1.28 18.20 32.83
N LEU A 41 2.26 17.41 33.25
CA LEU A 41 3.69 17.74 33.10
C LEU A 41 4.14 17.79 31.64
N PHE A 42 3.59 16.91 30.80
CA PHE A 42 3.81 16.93 29.35
C PHE A 42 3.24 18.20 28.73
N LEU A 43 2.00 18.55 29.07
CA LEU A 43 1.35 19.78 28.58
C LEU A 43 2.09 21.04 29.06
N ASP A 44 2.54 21.08 30.31
CA ASP A 44 3.33 22.20 30.84
C ASP A 44 4.68 22.34 30.10
N ASN A 45 5.32 21.24 29.72
CA ASN A 45 6.58 21.28 28.96
C ASN A 45 6.40 21.65 27.48
N VAL A 46 5.32 21.20 26.84
CA VAL A 46 5.11 21.33 25.39
C VAL A 46 4.31 22.59 25.03
N ALA A 47 3.24 22.86 25.77
CA ALA A 47 2.38 24.03 25.56
C ALA A 47 2.79 25.23 26.43
N GLY A 48 3.43 25.01 27.58
CA GLY A 48 3.75 26.08 28.52
C GLY A 48 2.47 26.75 29.03
N SER A 49 2.51 28.09 29.14
CA SER A 49 1.37 28.91 29.55
C SER A 49 0.47 29.36 28.39
N ASP A 50 0.66 28.85 27.16
CA ASP A 50 -0.16 29.20 25.99
C ASP A 50 -1.49 28.39 25.99
N PRO A 51 -2.66 29.04 26.17
CA PRO A 51 -3.94 28.34 26.31
C PRO A 51 -4.38 27.62 25.03
N LEU A 52 -4.13 28.20 23.85
CA LEU A 52 -4.58 27.64 22.58
C LEU A 52 -3.74 26.41 22.22
N LYS A 53 -2.43 26.50 22.47
CA LYS A 53 -1.52 25.38 22.27
C LYS A 53 -1.82 24.23 23.24
N ARG A 54 -2.19 24.55 24.47
CA ARG A 54 -2.58 23.56 25.48
C ARG A 54 -3.85 22.83 25.08
N GLN A 55 -4.86 23.57 24.63
CA GLN A 55 -6.11 23.00 24.14
C GLN A 55 -5.89 22.08 22.93
N LEU A 56 -5.10 22.52 21.95
CA LEU A 56 -4.77 21.70 20.79
C LEU A 56 -4.03 20.40 21.18
N CYS A 57 -3.07 20.48 22.11
CA CYS A 57 -2.37 19.29 22.59
C CYS A 57 -3.32 18.33 23.32
N GLN A 58 -4.26 18.84 24.11
CA GLN A 58 -5.27 18.02 24.80
C GLN A 58 -6.23 17.33 23.82
N GLU A 59 -6.70 18.04 22.79
CA GLU A 59 -7.57 17.48 21.75
C GLU A 59 -6.86 16.35 20.98
N LEU A 60 -5.58 16.54 20.65
CA LEU A 60 -4.78 15.52 19.96
C LEU A 60 -4.49 14.29 20.85
N ILE A 61 -4.24 14.49 22.14
CA ILE A 61 -4.06 13.40 23.11
C ILE A 61 -5.37 12.60 23.23
N GLN A 62 -6.51 13.28 23.28
CA GLN A 62 -7.82 12.65 23.38
C GLN A 62 -8.17 11.87 22.10
N GLU A 63 -7.90 12.43 20.92
CA GLU A 63 -8.12 11.78 19.62
C GLU A 63 -7.26 10.51 19.47
N ALA A 64 -6.04 10.52 20.01
CA ALA A 64 -5.16 9.36 20.04
C ALA A 64 -5.59 8.28 21.04
N GLY A 65 -6.57 8.54 21.91
CA GLY A 65 -7.01 7.61 22.96
C GLY A 65 -6.16 7.64 24.23
N GLY A 66 -5.46 8.75 24.50
CA GLY A 66 -4.60 8.96 25.67
C GLY A 66 -3.15 9.31 25.31
N LEU A 67 -2.39 9.87 26.26
CA LEU A 67 -1.03 10.35 25.99
C LEU A 67 -0.09 9.22 25.59
N ASP A 68 -0.22 8.05 26.22
CA ASP A 68 0.57 6.88 25.88
C ASP A 68 0.36 6.43 24.43
N ALA A 69 -0.89 6.46 23.96
CA ALA A 69 -1.23 6.14 22.58
C ALA A 69 -0.74 7.21 21.61
N ALA A 70 -0.81 8.49 22.00
CA ALA A 70 -0.25 9.61 21.23
C ALA A 70 1.27 9.49 21.09
N LEU A 71 1.97 9.20 22.18
CA LEU A 71 3.43 9.00 22.22
C LEU A 71 3.85 7.74 21.46
N ALA A 72 3.09 6.66 21.60
CA ALA A 72 3.34 5.43 20.85
C ALA A 72 3.12 5.61 19.34
N ALA A 73 2.13 6.41 18.94
CA ALA A 73 1.90 6.76 17.55
C ALA A 73 3.04 7.62 16.97
N ALA A 74 3.58 8.56 17.77
CA ALA A 74 4.63 9.47 17.32
C ALA A 74 6.04 8.85 17.36
N PHE A 75 6.36 8.05 18.38
CA PHE A 75 7.72 7.60 18.66
C PHE A 75 7.85 6.06 18.75
N GLY A 76 6.79 5.32 18.47
CA GLY A 76 6.75 3.86 18.47
C GLY A 76 6.36 3.24 19.82
N PRO A 77 6.09 1.94 19.87
CA PRO A 77 5.44 1.28 21.00
C PRO A 77 6.22 1.27 22.34
N GLN A 78 7.51 1.68 22.32
CA GLN A 78 8.35 1.82 23.51
C GLN A 78 8.56 3.29 23.93
N ALA A 79 7.83 4.23 23.35
CA ALA A 79 7.98 5.67 23.59
C ALA A 79 7.82 6.06 25.07
N THR A 80 6.86 5.42 25.75
CA THR A 80 6.55 5.65 27.16
C THR A 80 7.62 5.06 28.09
N GLU A 81 8.19 3.90 27.76
CA GLU A 81 9.38 3.36 28.43
C GLU A 81 10.61 4.25 28.20
N PHE A 82 10.79 4.81 27.00
CA PHE A 82 11.90 5.70 26.66
C PHE A 82 11.83 7.02 27.45
N LEU A 83 10.65 7.61 27.60
CA LEU A 83 10.47 8.84 28.40
C LEU A 83 10.51 8.56 29.90
N GLY A 84 9.91 7.46 30.36
CA GLY A 84 9.94 7.04 31.77
C GLY A 84 11.35 6.68 32.27
N THR A 85 12.18 6.03 31.46
CA THR A 85 13.58 5.72 31.80
C THR A 85 14.52 6.91 31.65
N THR A 86 14.25 7.83 30.72
CA THR A 86 15.04 9.05 30.55
C THR A 86 14.80 10.07 31.68
N MET A 87 13.61 10.07 32.30
CA MET A 87 13.33 10.96 33.44
C MET A 87 13.96 10.51 34.77
N GLN A 88 14.49 9.28 34.88
CA GLN A 88 15.14 8.80 36.11
C GLN A 88 16.67 8.83 36.09
N ARG A 89 17.33 9.08 34.94
CA ARG A 89 18.79 9.20 34.90
C ARG A 89 19.29 10.24 33.89
N GLY A 90 19.69 11.40 34.41
CA GLY A 90 20.67 12.28 33.77
C GLY A 90 20.08 13.50 33.05
N THR A 91 20.49 14.67 33.50
CA THR A 91 20.13 16.01 33.00
C THR A 91 20.41 16.18 31.50
N PHE A 92 19.37 16.07 30.68
CA PHE A 92 19.40 16.54 29.29
C PHE A 92 19.25 18.06 29.29
N SER A 93 20.28 18.80 28.86
CA SER A 93 20.17 20.26 28.81
C SER A 93 19.21 20.68 27.68
N ARG A 94 18.37 21.68 27.95
CA ARG A 94 17.43 22.32 26.99
C ARG A 94 18.08 22.64 25.63
N LYS A 95 19.41 22.86 25.62
CA LYS A 95 20.24 23.14 24.43
C LYS A 95 20.47 21.92 23.52
N GLN A 96 20.48 20.69 24.05
CA GLN A 96 20.60 19.46 23.26
C GLN A 96 19.25 19.03 22.65
N PHE A 97 18.14 19.24 23.38
CA PHE A 97 16.78 19.01 22.89
C PHE A 97 16.43 19.96 21.73
N LEU A 98 16.72 21.26 21.89
CA LEU A 98 16.51 22.24 20.81
C LEU A 98 17.40 22.00 19.60
N LYS A 99 18.63 21.49 19.78
CA LYS A 99 19.53 21.12 18.66
C LYS A 99 18.95 20.00 17.79
N GLN A 100 18.27 19.03 18.37
CA GLN A 100 17.68 17.91 17.62
C GLN A 100 16.36 18.28 16.95
N ILE A 101 15.57 19.19 17.53
CA ILE A 101 14.39 19.76 16.87
C ILE A 101 14.77 20.69 15.71
N SER A 102 15.88 21.44 15.81
CA SER A 102 16.35 22.33 14.73
C SER A 102 16.88 21.61 13.49
N VAL A 103 17.19 20.30 13.56
CA VAL A 103 17.50 19.49 12.37
C VAL A 103 16.23 19.14 11.58
N ALA A 104 15.05 19.21 12.21
CA ALA A 104 13.76 18.97 11.56
C ALA A 104 13.09 20.24 11.01
N ALA A 105 13.54 21.45 11.40
CA ALA A 105 12.94 22.72 10.98
C ALA A 105 13.81 23.58 10.04
N GLY A 106 15.04 23.14 9.73
CA GLY A 106 16.04 23.93 8.97
C GLY A 106 16.11 23.70 7.46
N LEU A 107 15.03 23.28 6.79
CA LEU A 107 15.03 23.04 5.33
C LEU A 107 14.01 23.89 4.53
N LEU A 108 13.46 24.96 5.11
CA LEU A 108 12.46 25.79 4.42
C LEU A 108 12.74 27.30 4.30
N ALA A 109 13.92 27.81 4.64
CA ALA A 109 14.24 29.20 4.30
C ALA A 109 15.75 29.46 4.23
N PHE A 110 16.29 29.59 3.02
CA PHE A 110 17.04 30.75 2.52
C PHE A 110 17.76 30.36 1.22
N GLY A 111 17.43 31.10 0.16
CA GLY A 111 18.18 31.08 -1.08
C GLY A 111 19.33 32.09 -1.07
N ILE A 112 20.31 31.76 -1.92
CA ILE A 112 21.29 32.61 -2.63
C ILE A 112 22.71 32.76 -2.03
N SER A 113 23.63 32.14 -2.80
CA SER A 113 25.06 32.39 -3.02
C SER A 113 26.06 32.02 -1.92
N THR A 114 26.94 31.05 -2.20
CA THR A 114 28.21 31.27 -2.91
C THR A 114 28.92 29.94 -3.22
N GLN A 115 29.58 29.92 -4.37
CA GLN A 115 30.56 28.95 -4.87
C GLN A 115 30.11 27.50 -5.14
N ALA A 116 29.74 27.30 -6.40
CA ALA A 116 29.82 26.03 -7.09
C ALA A 116 31.26 25.48 -6.99
N THR A 117 31.42 24.41 -6.23
CA THR A 117 32.39 23.37 -6.56
C THR A 117 31.59 22.28 -7.27
N GLU A 118 31.77 22.19 -8.58
CA GLU A 118 31.33 21.06 -9.38
C GLU A 118 32.00 19.79 -8.83
N THR A 119 31.35 19.13 -7.88
CA THR A 119 31.63 17.73 -7.60
C THR A 119 30.78 16.94 -8.58
N ALA A 120 31.43 16.53 -9.67
CA ALA A 120 30.90 15.59 -10.63
C ALA A 120 30.17 14.46 -9.89
N HIS A 121 28.84 14.38 -10.08
CA HIS A 121 28.03 13.27 -9.63
C HIS A 121 28.53 11.99 -10.31
N GLY A 122 29.38 11.26 -9.59
CA GLY A 122 29.74 9.91 -9.96
C GLY A 122 28.49 9.05 -9.97
N GLN A 123 28.07 8.64 -11.17
CA GLN A 123 27.21 7.47 -11.32
C GLN A 123 27.89 6.32 -10.58
N GLY A 124 27.32 5.91 -9.45
CA GLY A 124 27.83 4.78 -8.68
C GLY A 124 27.96 3.57 -9.60
N LYS A 125 29.18 3.08 -9.80
CA LYS A 125 29.43 1.87 -10.59
C LYS A 125 28.61 0.72 -9.98
N PRO A 126 27.87 -0.06 -10.81
CA PRO A 126 27.20 -1.27 -10.32
C PRO A 126 28.20 -2.19 -9.63
N GLY A 127 27.93 -2.56 -8.38
CA GLY A 127 28.79 -3.47 -7.60
C GLY A 127 29.59 -2.81 -6.47
N GLY A 128 29.35 -1.54 -6.16
CA GLY A 128 29.85 -0.89 -4.95
C GLY A 128 29.12 -1.35 -3.67
N PRO A 129 29.59 -0.91 -2.48
CA PRO A 129 28.92 -1.21 -1.20
C PRO A 129 27.49 -0.62 -1.17
N LEU A 130 26.62 -1.22 -0.35
CA LEU A 130 25.26 -0.73 -0.15
C LEU A 130 25.29 0.61 0.56
N GLU A 131 24.60 1.61 0.01
CA GLU A 131 24.45 2.94 0.61
C GLU A 131 23.54 2.89 1.86
N LYS A 132 22.56 1.98 1.87
CA LYS A 132 21.64 1.76 3.00
C LYS A 132 21.30 0.27 3.12
N THR A 133 21.40 -0.28 4.33
CA THR A 133 21.14 -1.72 4.57
C THR A 133 19.81 -1.97 5.26
N LYS A 134 19.35 -1.05 6.11
CA LYS A 134 18.06 -1.13 6.79
C LYS A 134 17.00 -0.40 5.97
N LEU A 135 16.00 -1.10 5.48
CA LEU A 135 14.96 -0.53 4.62
C LEU A 135 13.58 -0.68 5.23
N ARG A 136 12.71 0.30 4.96
CA ARG A 136 11.28 0.22 5.29
C ARG A 136 10.48 0.18 4.00
N ILE A 137 9.64 -0.84 3.83
CA ILE A 137 8.82 -1.05 2.62
C ILE A 137 7.34 -1.05 2.98
N GLY A 138 6.58 -0.12 2.40
CA GLY A 138 5.14 -0.02 2.61
C GLY A 138 4.36 -1.02 1.75
N PHE A 139 3.37 -1.72 2.31
CA PHE A 139 2.51 -2.64 1.55
C PHE A 139 1.05 -2.66 1.99
N ILE A 140 0.16 -2.97 1.05
CA ILE A 140 -1.26 -3.28 1.31
C ILE A 140 -1.40 -4.79 1.53
N PRO A 141 -2.14 -5.24 2.56
CA PRO A 141 -2.27 -6.66 2.88
C PRO A 141 -3.19 -7.41 1.89
N ILE A 142 -2.71 -7.63 0.67
CA ILE A 142 -3.33 -8.40 -0.41
C ILE A 142 -2.37 -9.45 -0.99
N THR A 143 -2.89 -10.43 -1.73
CA THR A 143 -2.03 -11.50 -2.30
C THR A 143 -1.02 -10.96 -3.32
N CYS A 144 -1.24 -9.77 -3.87
CA CYS A 144 -0.29 -9.10 -4.76
C CYS A 144 1.05 -8.80 -4.08
N ALA A 145 1.07 -8.59 -2.76
CA ALA A 145 2.29 -8.30 -1.99
C ALA A 145 3.12 -9.57 -1.66
N THR A 146 2.72 -10.74 -2.16
CA THR A 146 3.40 -12.02 -1.86
C THR A 146 4.93 -11.96 -2.08
N PRO A 147 5.47 -11.38 -3.17
CA PRO A 147 6.91 -11.28 -3.34
C PRO A 147 7.60 -10.48 -2.22
N ILE A 148 7.06 -9.31 -1.85
CA ILE A 148 7.57 -8.50 -0.73
C ILE A 148 7.53 -9.31 0.57
N LEU A 149 6.38 -9.92 0.87
CA LEU A 149 6.15 -10.63 2.12
C LEU A 149 7.07 -11.85 2.28
N MET A 150 7.24 -12.63 1.21
CA MET A 150 8.01 -13.88 1.24
C MET A 150 9.51 -13.65 1.16
N SER A 151 9.98 -12.51 0.64
CA SER A 151 11.43 -12.24 0.55
C SER A 151 12.13 -12.14 1.91
N LYS A 152 11.42 -11.82 3.00
CA LYS A 152 11.99 -11.84 4.36
C LYS A 152 12.16 -13.27 4.93
N PRO A 153 11.10 -14.10 5.09
CA PRO A 153 11.24 -15.45 5.63
C PRO A 153 12.05 -16.41 4.75
N LEU A 154 12.18 -16.13 3.44
CA LEU A 154 13.03 -16.89 2.52
C LEU A 154 14.49 -16.41 2.50
N GLY A 155 14.83 -15.37 3.26
CA GLY A 155 16.18 -14.82 3.33
C GLY A 155 16.64 -14.08 2.08
N PHE A 156 15.75 -13.74 1.14
CA PHE A 156 16.12 -13.03 -0.09
C PHE A 156 16.61 -11.62 0.18
N TYR A 157 16.08 -10.91 1.17
CA TYR A 157 16.65 -9.62 1.58
C TYR A 157 18.07 -9.78 2.15
N GLN A 158 18.25 -10.73 3.07
CA GLN A 158 19.54 -11.02 3.71
C GLN A 158 20.60 -11.47 2.72
N LYS A 159 20.22 -12.28 1.72
CA LYS A 159 21.07 -12.71 0.59
C LYS A 159 21.75 -11.54 -0.11
N TYR A 160 21.10 -10.37 -0.14
CA TYR A 160 21.62 -9.15 -0.74
C TYR A 160 22.07 -8.10 0.28
N GLY A 161 22.31 -8.49 1.54
CA GLY A 161 22.83 -7.61 2.59
C GLY A 161 21.82 -6.62 3.18
N LEU A 162 20.52 -6.89 3.02
CA LEU A 162 19.44 -6.00 3.45
C LEU A 162 18.71 -6.55 4.68
N ASP A 163 18.41 -5.64 5.60
CA ASP A 163 17.45 -5.84 6.69
C ASP A 163 16.20 -5.02 6.39
N VAL A 164 15.07 -5.69 6.17
CA VAL A 164 13.85 -5.06 5.70
C VAL A 164 12.75 -5.13 6.76
N GLU A 165 12.22 -3.97 7.10
CA GLU A 165 10.98 -3.80 7.85
C GLU A 165 9.82 -3.62 6.86
N LEU A 166 8.77 -4.42 7.01
CA LEU A 166 7.57 -4.32 6.19
C LEU A 166 6.50 -3.56 6.96
N VAL A 167 6.04 -2.45 6.39
CA VAL A 167 5.07 -1.55 7.01
C VAL A 167 3.71 -1.77 6.36
N LYS A 168 2.74 -2.25 7.12
CA LYS A 168 1.37 -2.44 6.63
C LYS A 168 0.68 -1.08 6.52
N MET A 169 0.23 -0.75 5.33
CA MET A 169 -0.42 0.52 5.02
C MET A 169 -1.95 0.35 4.96
N PRO A 170 -2.72 1.33 5.46
CA PRO A 170 -4.18 1.20 5.55
C PRO A 170 -4.89 1.41 4.22
N SER A 171 -4.31 2.18 3.30
CA SER A 171 -4.93 2.52 2.02
C SER A 171 -3.91 2.89 0.94
N TRP A 172 -4.34 2.87 -0.32
CA TRP A 172 -3.53 3.31 -1.45
C TRP A 172 -3.24 4.81 -1.43
N ALA A 173 -4.14 5.61 -0.83
CA ALA A 173 -3.87 7.02 -0.58
C ALA A 173 -2.73 7.21 0.42
N ALA A 174 -2.71 6.43 1.51
CA ALA A 174 -1.61 6.45 2.47
C ALA A 174 -0.27 6.03 1.85
N ILE A 175 -0.27 5.04 0.95
CA ILE A 175 0.93 4.68 0.16
C ILE A 175 1.42 5.87 -0.68
N ARG A 176 0.51 6.55 -1.41
CA ARG A 176 0.85 7.72 -2.22
C ARG A 176 1.43 8.85 -1.36
N ASP A 177 0.75 9.18 -0.28
CA ASP A 177 1.11 10.32 0.57
C ASP A 177 2.44 10.07 1.29
N SER A 178 2.65 8.85 1.80
CA SER A 178 3.91 8.41 2.39
C SER A 178 5.06 8.44 1.38
N ALA A 179 4.82 8.04 0.12
CA ALA A 179 5.82 8.10 -0.94
C ALA A 179 6.22 9.54 -1.31
N ILE A 180 5.26 10.46 -1.37
CA ILE A 180 5.51 11.88 -1.63
C ILE A 180 6.28 12.52 -0.46
N ALA A 181 5.91 12.17 0.78
CA ALA A 181 6.59 12.62 1.99
C ALA A 181 8.00 12.02 2.16
N GLY A 182 8.26 10.86 1.53
CA GLY A 182 9.55 10.17 1.61
C GLY A 182 9.77 9.44 2.94
N GLU A 183 8.70 8.99 3.59
CA GLU A 183 8.75 8.36 4.92
C GLU A 183 9.34 6.93 4.89
N LEU A 184 9.11 6.21 3.78
CA LEU A 184 9.61 4.86 3.52
C LEU A 184 10.50 4.83 2.27
N ASP A 185 11.28 3.76 2.15
CA ASP A 185 12.29 3.60 1.10
C ASP A 185 11.69 3.12 -0.23
N ALA A 186 10.71 2.21 -0.16
CA ALA A 186 10.03 1.65 -1.32
C ALA A 186 8.60 1.22 -0.97
N TYR A 187 7.80 0.95 -2.00
CA TYR A 187 6.35 0.80 -1.88
C TYR A 187 5.81 -0.26 -2.82
N HIS A 188 4.86 -1.03 -2.30
CA HIS A 188 3.87 -1.75 -3.08
C HIS A 188 2.88 -0.73 -3.70
N MET A 189 2.78 -0.68 -5.02
CA MET A 189 1.89 0.25 -5.72
C MET A 189 1.06 -0.43 -6.79
N LEU A 190 -0.16 0.06 -7.03
CA LEU A 190 -0.93 -0.33 -8.21
C LEU A 190 -0.18 0.20 -9.45
N SER A 191 -0.02 -0.61 -10.51
CA SER A 191 0.83 -0.22 -11.66
C SER A 191 0.51 1.14 -12.32
N PRO A 192 -0.74 1.66 -12.29
CA PRO A 192 -1.03 3.01 -12.77
C PRO A 192 -0.61 4.15 -11.82
N MET A 193 -0.38 3.89 -10.53
CA MET A 193 -0.01 4.92 -9.54
C MET A 193 1.34 5.59 -9.84
N PRO A 194 2.42 4.86 -10.18
CA PRO A 194 3.67 5.50 -10.59
C PRO A 194 3.50 6.51 -11.75
N ILE A 195 2.60 6.21 -12.70
CA ILE A 195 2.25 7.13 -13.79
C ILE A 195 1.50 8.35 -13.25
N SER A 196 0.44 8.15 -12.47
CA SER A 196 -0.38 9.26 -11.98
C SER A 196 0.41 10.21 -11.10
N ILE A 197 1.21 9.68 -10.16
CA ILE A 197 1.99 10.49 -9.21
C ILE A 197 3.10 11.25 -9.95
N SER A 198 3.82 10.59 -10.86
CA SER A 198 4.90 11.23 -11.64
C SER A 198 4.41 12.32 -12.59
N LEU A 199 3.13 12.26 -13.01
CA LEU A 199 2.51 13.26 -13.86
C LEU A 199 1.68 14.29 -13.09
N GLY A 200 1.56 14.18 -11.76
CA GLY A 200 0.73 15.06 -10.95
C GLY A 200 -0.77 14.92 -11.23
N LEU A 201 -1.23 13.70 -11.55
CA LEU A 201 -2.65 13.41 -11.76
C LEU A 201 -3.27 13.02 -10.42
N GLY A 202 -4.07 13.93 -9.85
CA GLY A 202 -4.71 13.72 -8.54
C GLY A 202 -3.76 13.83 -7.33
N SER A 203 -2.57 14.41 -7.53
CA SER A 203 -1.59 14.73 -6.49
C SER A 203 -0.61 15.80 -6.99
N THR A 204 0.30 16.25 -6.14
CA THR A 204 1.50 16.97 -6.57
C THR A 204 2.37 16.07 -7.43
N THR A 205 3.08 16.66 -8.40
CA THR A 205 4.05 15.95 -9.24
C THR A 205 5.20 15.43 -8.38
N PHE A 206 5.41 14.12 -8.37
CA PHE A 206 6.51 13.50 -7.65
C PHE A 206 7.04 12.28 -8.43
N PRO A 207 8.29 12.31 -8.94
CA PRO A 207 8.81 11.22 -9.76
C PRO A 207 8.94 9.89 -9.00
N ILE A 208 8.14 8.91 -9.41
CA ILE A 208 8.23 7.51 -8.96
C ILE A 208 8.75 6.65 -10.12
N ARG A 209 9.48 5.59 -9.79
CA ARG A 209 9.90 4.55 -10.73
C ARG A 209 9.31 3.22 -10.34
N LEU A 210 8.74 2.53 -11.32
CA LEU A 210 8.25 1.17 -11.24
C LEU A 210 9.41 0.23 -11.59
N ALA A 211 9.85 -0.54 -10.59
CA ALA A 211 11.05 -1.36 -10.66
C ALA A 211 10.78 -2.78 -11.18
N SER A 212 9.72 -3.40 -10.68
CA SER A 212 9.29 -4.76 -11.05
C SER A 212 7.78 -4.87 -10.88
N ILE A 213 7.13 -5.67 -11.72
CA ILE A 213 5.73 -6.07 -11.48
C ILE A 213 5.73 -7.12 -10.36
N GLU A 214 4.83 -7.04 -9.40
CA GLU A 214 4.78 -8.05 -8.34
C GLU A 214 3.86 -9.19 -8.74
N ASN A 215 2.75 -8.86 -9.39
CA ASN A 215 1.83 -9.85 -9.87
C ASN A 215 1.15 -9.44 -11.18
N ILE A 216 0.85 -10.47 -11.98
CA ILE A 216 -0.09 -10.39 -13.09
C ILE A 216 -1.38 -11.11 -12.71
N ASN A 217 -2.50 -10.71 -13.30
CA ASN A 217 -3.83 -11.22 -12.94
C ASN A 217 -4.14 -10.97 -11.44
N GLY A 218 -4.82 -11.90 -10.75
CA GLY A 218 -5.06 -11.86 -9.30
C GLY A 218 -6.18 -10.92 -8.85
N GLN A 219 -7.13 -10.62 -9.74
CA GLN A 219 -8.30 -9.80 -9.47
C GLN A 219 -9.55 -10.47 -10.06
N ALA A 220 -10.72 -10.04 -9.62
CA ALA A 220 -11.99 -10.50 -10.18
C ALA A 220 -13.06 -9.43 -10.11
N ILE A 221 -14.05 -9.54 -10.99
CA ILE A 221 -15.34 -8.89 -10.86
C ILE A 221 -16.20 -9.79 -9.97
N THR A 222 -16.51 -9.29 -8.77
CA THR A 222 -17.36 -9.97 -7.79
C THR A 222 -18.65 -9.19 -7.62
N VAL A 223 -19.79 -9.88 -7.65
CA VAL A 223 -21.13 -9.29 -7.62
C VAL A 223 -21.86 -9.74 -6.36
N ALA A 224 -22.62 -8.85 -5.74
CA ALA A 224 -23.41 -9.16 -4.55
C ALA A 224 -24.45 -10.26 -4.83
N ASN A 225 -24.70 -11.13 -3.86
CA ASN A 225 -25.59 -12.29 -4.06
C ASN A 225 -27.04 -11.94 -4.43
N LYS A 226 -27.54 -10.75 -4.09
CA LYS A 226 -28.86 -10.25 -4.50
C LYS A 226 -29.06 -10.13 -6.02
N HIS A 227 -27.97 -10.17 -6.78
CA HIS A 227 -27.92 -10.10 -8.25
C HIS A 227 -27.67 -11.45 -8.92
N LYS A 228 -27.63 -12.56 -8.17
CA LYS A 228 -27.51 -13.91 -8.73
C LYS A 228 -28.60 -14.19 -9.77
N GLY A 229 -28.19 -14.75 -10.91
CA GLY A 229 -29.09 -15.04 -12.04
C GLY A 229 -29.56 -13.82 -12.83
N LYS A 230 -29.24 -12.59 -12.40
CA LYS A 230 -29.64 -11.34 -13.07
C LYS A 230 -28.54 -10.76 -13.95
N VAL A 231 -27.27 -11.02 -13.61
CA VAL A 231 -26.11 -10.51 -14.34
C VAL A 231 -25.63 -11.54 -15.36
N LYS A 232 -25.84 -11.27 -16.64
CA LYS A 232 -25.39 -12.09 -17.78
C LYS A 232 -24.20 -11.45 -18.50
N GLY A 233 -24.10 -10.13 -18.46
CA GLY A 233 -23.03 -9.39 -19.12
C GLY A 233 -22.86 -7.96 -18.61
N PRO A 234 -21.98 -7.19 -19.27
CA PRO A 234 -21.64 -5.83 -18.83
C PRO A 234 -22.84 -4.87 -18.87
N ALA A 235 -23.80 -5.04 -19.77
CA ALA A 235 -24.99 -4.19 -19.85
C ALA A 235 -25.88 -4.25 -18.59
N ASP A 236 -25.88 -5.38 -17.88
CA ASP A 236 -26.68 -5.59 -16.67
C ASP A 236 -26.16 -4.83 -15.45
N PHE A 237 -24.99 -4.20 -15.56
CA PHE A 237 -24.40 -3.39 -14.49
C PHE A 237 -25.00 -1.98 -14.42
N LYS A 238 -25.92 -1.60 -15.31
CA LYS A 238 -26.52 -0.27 -15.31
C LYS A 238 -27.15 0.05 -13.95
N GLY A 239 -26.80 1.19 -13.39
CA GLY A 239 -27.20 1.65 -12.06
C GLY A 239 -26.40 1.09 -10.90
N PHE A 240 -25.41 0.21 -11.13
CA PHE A 240 -24.66 -0.43 -10.04
C PHE A 240 -23.72 0.56 -9.35
N ARG A 241 -23.55 0.36 -8.04
CA ARG A 241 -22.41 0.90 -7.27
C ARG A 241 -21.27 -0.10 -7.29
N ILE A 242 -20.13 0.30 -7.83
CA ILE A 242 -19.00 -0.58 -8.10
C ILE A 242 -17.79 -0.12 -7.28
N GLY A 243 -17.30 -1.01 -6.42
CA GLY A 243 -16.07 -0.76 -5.64
C GLY A 243 -14.81 -1.04 -6.45
N VAL A 244 -13.85 -0.12 -6.40
CA VAL A 244 -12.47 -0.30 -6.90
C VAL A 244 -11.49 0.19 -5.84
N PRO A 245 -10.25 -0.32 -5.77
CA PRO A 245 -9.31 0.07 -4.72
C PRO A 245 -8.88 1.54 -4.75
N PHE A 246 -8.74 2.10 -5.95
CA PHE A 246 -8.21 3.46 -6.16
C PHE A 246 -8.57 3.99 -7.55
N PRO A 247 -8.70 5.32 -7.77
CA PRO A 247 -8.99 5.88 -9.09
C PRO A 247 -7.93 5.50 -10.14
N TYR A 248 -6.65 5.62 -9.81
CA TYR A 248 -5.53 5.25 -10.68
C TYR A 248 -5.13 3.78 -10.45
N SER A 249 -5.99 2.87 -10.89
CA SER A 249 -5.80 1.42 -10.70
C SER A 249 -6.18 0.61 -11.92
N MET A 250 -5.53 -0.55 -12.09
CA MET A 250 -5.90 -1.50 -13.15
C MET A 250 -7.35 -1.96 -13.01
N HIS A 251 -7.83 -2.07 -11.78
CA HIS A 251 -9.21 -2.38 -11.45
C HIS A 251 -10.21 -1.39 -12.08
N ASN A 252 -9.96 -0.09 -11.91
CA ASN A 252 -10.80 0.95 -12.50
C ASN A 252 -10.71 0.94 -14.05
N LEU A 253 -9.51 0.78 -14.60
CA LEU A 253 -9.34 0.76 -16.06
C LEU A 253 -9.99 -0.48 -16.71
N LEU A 254 -9.86 -1.65 -16.08
CA LEU A 254 -10.44 -2.90 -16.57
C LEU A 254 -11.96 -2.95 -16.41
N ILE A 255 -12.52 -2.45 -15.31
CA ILE A 255 -13.98 -2.41 -15.16
C ILE A 255 -14.61 -1.45 -16.17
N ARG A 256 -13.97 -0.30 -16.43
CA ARG A 256 -14.40 0.63 -17.49
C ARG A 256 -14.35 0.00 -18.87
N TYR A 257 -13.29 -0.77 -19.16
CA TYR A 257 -13.17 -1.55 -20.39
C TYR A 257 -14.32 -2.56 -20.53
N TYR A 258 -14.61 -3.32 -19.46
CA TYR A 258 -15.70 -4.29 -19.45
C TYR A 258 -17.08 -3.62 -19.65
N LEU A 259 -17.39 -2.58 -18.88
CA LEU A 259 -18.68 -1.87 -18.95
C LEU A 259 -18.93 -1.25 -20.33
N ALA A 260 -17.89 -0.67 -20.95
CA ALA A 260 -17.99 -0.12 -22.29
C ALA A 260 -18.42 -1.16 -23.33
N THR A 261 -18.01 -2.43 -23.17
CA THR A 261 -18.42 -3.49 -24.09
C THR A 261 -19.91 -3.85 -24.01
N GLY A 262 -20.59 -3.43 -22.92
CA GLY A 262 -22.04 -3.49 -22.78
C GLY A 262 -22.76 -2.20 -23.15
N GLY A 263 -22.06 -1.22 -23.74
CA GLY A 263 -22.62 0.09 -24.10
C GLY A 263 -22.86 1.02 -22.90
N LEU A 264 -22.29 0.72 -21.73
CA LEU A 264 -22.45 1.56 -20.54
C LEU A 264 -21.33 2.60 -20.45
N ASN A 265 -21.69 3.86 -20.22
CA ASN A 265 -20.75 4.91 -19.89
C ASN A 265 -20.41 4.82 -18.39
N PRO A 266 -19.16 4.53 -18.01
CA PRO A 266 -18.78 4.30 -16.62
C PRO A 266 -18.89 5.53 -15.71
N ASP A 267 -19.00 6.73 -16.27
CA ASP A 267 -19.13 7.99 -15.52
C ASP A 267 -20.58 8.49 -15.45
N LYS A 268 -21.53 7.81 -16.12
CA LYS A 268 -22.96 8.20 -16.16
C LYS A 268 -23.91 7.08 -15.77
N ASP A 269 -23.67 5.87 -16.29
CA ASP A 269 -24.60 4.74 -16.15
C ASP A 269 -24.34 3.91 -14.89
N VAL A 270 -23.21 4.09 -14.22
CA VAL A 270 -22.84 3.40 -12.97
C VAL A 270 -22.16 4.37 -12.00
N ARG A 271 -21.97 3.96 -10.75
CA ARG A 271 -21.19 4.71 -9.76
C ARG A 271 -19.96 3.91 -9.33
N ILE A 272 -18.78 4.24 -9.88
CA ILE A 272 -17.51 3.66 -9.44
C ILE A 272 -16.98 4.44 -8.24
N THR A 273 -16.69 3.77 -7.12
CA THR A 273 -16.23 4.40 -5.88
C THR A 273 -14.95 3.75 -5.35
N PRO A 274 -13.93 4.54 -4.97
CA PRO A 274 -12.76 4.03 -4.27
C PRO A 274 -13.12 3.41 -2.91
N VAL A 275 -12.66 2.18 -2.66
CA VAL A 275 -12.89 1.43 -1.42
C VAL A 275 -11.60 0.71 -1.03
N PRO A 276 -11.05 0.92 0.18
CA PRO A 276 -9.93 0.13 0.67
C PRO A 276 -10.26 -1.37 0.60
N PRO A 277 -9.36 -2.24 0.10
CA PRO A 277 -9.66 -3.66 -0.04
C PRO A 277 -10.21 -4.34 1.22
N PRO A 278 -9.70 -4.06 2.44
CA PRO A 278 -10.25 -4.60 3.69
C PRO A 278 -11.75 -4.34 3.91
N ASP A 279 -12.25 -3.20 3.45
CA ASP A 279 -13.63 -2.75 3.68
C ASP A 279 -14.61 -3.29 2.63
N SER A 280 -14.08 -3.80 1.51
CA SER A 280 -14.86 -4.14 0.32
C SER A 280 -15.90 -5.22 0.55
N VAL A 281 -15.56 -6.27 1.32
CA VAL A 281 -16.46 -7.39 1.60
C VAL A 281 -17.62 -6.95 2.50
N ALA A 282 -17.33 -6.13 3.52
CA ALA A 282 -18.36 -5.58 4.40
C ALA A 282 -19.35 -4.70 3.61
N LYS A 283 -18.83 -3.78 2.78
CA LYS A 283 -19.65 -2.89 1.94
C LYS A 283 -20.47 -3.63 0.90
N LEU A 284 -19.95 -4.74 0.35
CA LEU A 284 -20.72 -5.63 -0.52
C LEU A 284 -21.86 -6.31 0.25
N SER A 285 -21.58 -6.79 1.47
CA SER A 285 -22.52 -7.54 2.31
C SER A 285 -23.71 -6.70 2.79
N ILE A 286 -23.45 -5.46 3.23
CA ILE A 286 -24.52 -4.54 3.68
C ILE A 286 -25.24 -3.83 2.52
N GLY A 287 -24.88 -4.17 1.27
CA GLY A 287 -25.51 -3.61 0.09
C GLY A 287 -25.17 -2.15 -0.20
N GLU A 288 -24.04 -1.63 0.29
CA GLU A 288 -23.47 -0.36 -0.18
C GLU A 288 -22.86 -0.48 -1.59
N LEU A 289 -22.34 -1.67 -1.91
CA LEU A 289 -21.86 -2.02 -3.24
C LEU A 289 -22.76 -3.08 -3.87
N ASP A 290 -22.92 -2.99 -5.19
CA ASP A 290 -23.61 -3.99 -6.02
C ASP A 290 -22.60 -4.94 -6.68
N ALA A 291 -21.42 -4.43 -7.00
CA ALA A 291 -20.29 -5.20 -7.49
C ALA A 291 -18.96 -4.57 -7.04
N MET A 292 -17.86 -5.28 -7.25
CA MET A 292 -16.51 -4.78 -7.08
C MET A 292 -15.56 -5.41 -8.09
N LEU A 293 -14.57 -4.64 -8.55
CA LEU A 293 -13.37 -5.20 -9.15
C LEU A 293 -12.22 -4.92 -8.18
N MET A 294 -11.80 -5.95 -7.45
CA MET A 294 -10.93 -5.83 -6.27
C MET A 294 -9.74 -6.80 -6.40
N PRO A 295 -8.60 -6.57 -5.74
CA PRO A 295 -7.55 -7.58 -5.72
C PRO A 295 -7.91 -8.71 -4.76
N ASP A 296 -7.41 -9.90 -5.08
CA ASP A 296 -7.47 -11.00 -4.14
C ASP A 296 -6.63 -10.71 -2.87
N PRO A 297 -7.02 -11.25 -1.71
CA PRO A 297 -7.99 -12.34 -1.52
C PRO A 297 -9.45 -11.89 -1.33
N PHE A 298 -9.76 -10.60 -1.44
CA PHE A 298 -11.08 -10.07 -1.06
C PHE A 298 -12.23 -10.56 -1.95
N ASN A 299 -11.98 -10.90 -3.22
CA ASN A 299 -13.00 -11.55 -4.06
C ASN A 299 -13.32 -12.95 -3.56
N GLN A 300 -12.29 -13.75 -3.28
CA GLN A 300 -12.50 -15.09 -2.75
C GLN A 300 -13.11 -15.05 -1.34
N ARG A 301 -12.76 -14.04 -0.55
CA ARG A 301 -13.35 -13.83 0.77
C ARG A 301 -14.84 -13.50 0.69
N ALA A 302 -15.26 -12.68 -0.27
CA ALA A 302 -16.68 -12.41 -0.50
C ALA A 302 -17.47 -13.69 -0.87
N VAL A 303 -16.86 -14.62 -1.60
CA VAL A 303 -17.46 -15.95 -1.84
C VAL A 303 -17.51 -16.79 -0.56
N PHE A 304 -16.39 -16.86 0.16
CA PHE A 304 -16.24 -17.62 1.41
C PHE A 304 -17.25 -17.18 2.48
N GLU A 305 -17.46 -15.88 2.63
CA GLU A 305 -18.43 -15.28 3.56
C GLU A 305 -19.85 -15.22 3.00
N LYS A 306 -20.10 -15.78 1.81
CA LYS A 306 -21.41 -15.78 1.13
C LYS A 306 -21.98 -14.37 0.92
N ALA A 307 -21.12 -13.37 0.76
CA ALA A 307 -21.50 -11.99 0.44
C ALA A 307 -21.75 -11.80 -1.07
N GLY A 308 -21.01 -12.52 -1.90
CA GLY A 308 -21.10 -12.39 -3.36
C GLY A 308 -20.61 -13.63 -4.11
N PHE A 309 -20.59 -13.50 -5.43
CA PHE A 309 -20.10 -14.51 -6.36
C PHE A 309 -19.15 -13.89 -7.39
N ILE A 310 -18.18 -14.67 -7.85
CA ILE A 310 -17.20 -14.26 -8.86
C ILE A 310 -17.87 -14.36 -10.24
N GLN A 311 -18.19 -13.21 -10.84
CA GLN A 311 -18.75 -13.14 -12.19
C GLN A 311 -17.68 -13.42 -13.26
N MET A 312 -16.47 -12.89 -13.06
CA MET A 312 -15.39 -12.99 -14.05
C MET A 312 -14.04 -12.76 -13.39
N LEU A 313 -13.03 -13.59 -13.68
CA LEU A 313 -11.65 -13.27 -13.30
C LEU A 313 -11.11 -12.18 -14.24
N SER A 314 -10.32 -11.24 -13.73
CA SER A 314 -9.76 -10.15 -14.54
C SER A 314 -8.85 -10.66 -15.68
N LYS A 315 -8.19 -11.80 -15.48
CA LYS A 315 -7.40 -12.48 -16.53
C LYS A 315 -8.23 -12.87 -17.76
N GLU A 316 -9.53 -13.03 -17.60
CA GLU A 316 -10.44 -13.33 -18.70
C GLU A 316 -10.67 -12.09 -19.57
N LEU A 317 -10.48 -10.87 -19.04
CA LEU A 317 -10.49 -9.61 -19.80
C LEU A 317 -9.15 -9.34 -20.48
N TRP A 318 -8.05 -9.61 -19.80
CA TRP A 318 -6.70 -9.45 -20.33
C TRP A 318 -5.76 -10.44 -19.62
N THR A 319 -5.40 -11.52 -20.29
CA THR A 319 -4.50 -12.52 -19.70
C THR A 319 -3.10 -11.94 -19.53
N GLY A 320 -2.59 -12.00 -18.30
CA GLY A 320 -1.26 -11.50 -17.96
C GLY A 320 -1.20 -9.98 -17.81
N HIS A 321 -2.34 -9.32 -17.57
CA HIS A 321 -2.37 -7.89 -17.28
C HIS A 321 -1.56 -7.58 -16.00
N PRO A 322 -0.89 -6.43 -15.93
CA PRO A 322 -0.20 -6.01 -14.69
C PRO A 322 -1.23 -5.70 -13.61
N CYS A 323 -0.87 -5.85 -12.35
CA CYS A 323 -1.73 -5.48 -11.23
C CYS A 323 -0.99 -4.53 -10.26
N CYS A 324 -0.08 -5.08 -9.46
CA CYS A 324 0.74 -4.33 -8.53
C CYS A 324 2.21 -4.38 -8.94
N ALA A 325 2.97 -3.44 -8.44
CA ALA A 325 4.37 -3.28 -8.74
C ALA A 325 5.16 -2.76 -7.53
N PHE A 326 6.41 -3.18 -7.47
CA PHE A 326 7.40 -2.64 -6.56
C PHE A 326 7.93 -1.34 -7.13
N ALA A 327 7.84 -0.25 -6.36
CA ALA A 327 8.19 1.08 -6.81
C ALA A 327 8.95 1.87 -5.72
N ALA A 328 9.76 2.82 -6.15
CA ALA A 328 10.47 3.75 -5.26
C ALA A 328 10.55 5.15 -5.89
N SER A 329 10.80 6.17 -5.08
CA SER A 329 10.98 7.52 -5.61
C SER A 329 12.27 7.62 -6.41
N LYS A 330 12.25 8.42 -7.49
CA LYS A 330 13.45 8.66 -8.29
C LYS A 330 14.58 9.21 -7.42
N LYS A 331 14.25 10.18 -6.54
CA LYS A 331 15.20 10.79 -5.59
C LYS A 331 15.89 9.74 -4.73
N TRP A 332 15.13 8.77 -4.20
CA TRP A 332 15.71 7.71 -3.36
C TRP A 332 16.58 6.74 -4.17
N ILE A 333 16.16 6.38 -5.38
CA ILE A 333 16.94 5.52 -6.28
C ILE A 333 18.26 6.18 -6.67
N ASP A 334 18.23 7.47 -7.02
CA ASP A 334 19.43 8.23 -7.38
C ASP A 334 20.43 8.30 -6.21
N ALA A 335 19.93 8.40 -4.97
CA ALA A 335 20.75 8.45 -3.77
C ALA A 335 21.26 7.09 -3.29
N HIS A 336 20.57 5.99 -3.61
CA HIS A 336 20.92 4.64 -3.14
C HIS A 336 20.90 3.60 -4.28
N PRO A 337 21.68 3.79 -5.36
CA PRO A 337 21.57 2.96 -6.56
C PRO A 337 21.96 1.49 -6.31
N ASN A 338 23.00 1.18 -5.51
CA ASN A 338 23.36 -0.22 -5.24
C ASN A 338 22.34 -0.89 -4.32
N THR A 339 21.84 -0.16 -3.33
CA THR A 339 20.77 -0.61 -2.43
C THR A 339 19.47 -0.90 -3.18
N PHE A 340 19.05 0.00 -4.08
CA PHE A 340 17.88 -0.20 -4.93
C PHE A 340 18.01 -1.47 -5.79
N ARG A 341 19.20 -1.69 -6.37
CA ARG A 341 19.47 -2.90 -7.15
C ARG A 341 19.42 -4.15 -6.29
N ALA A 342 19.98 -4.11 -5.09
CA ALA A 342 19.94 -5.22 -4.14
C ALA A 342 18.49 -5.59 -3.74
N VAL A 343 17.67 -4.61 -3.39
CA VAL A 343 16.29 -4.87 -2.99
C VAL A 343 15.44 -5.33 -4.18
N ASN A 344 15.65 -4.78 -5.37
CA ASN A 344 14.92 -5.22 -6.56
C ASN A 344 15.28 -6.68 -6.94
N LYS A 345 16.54 -7.11 -6.75
CA LYS A 345 16.91 -8.54 -6.88
C LYS A 345 16.17 -9.42 -5.89
N ALA A 346 16.03 -9.00 -4.63
CA ALA A 346 15.27 -9.73 -3.63
C ALA A 346 13.79 -9.88 -4.02
N ILE A 347 13.20 -8.85 -4.64
CA ILE A 347 11.82 -8.91 -5.15
C ILE A 347 11.71 -9.85 -6.35
N ILE A 348 12.64 -9.79 -7.31
CA ILE A 348 12.67 -10.68 -8.48
C ILE A 348 12.79 -12.15 -8.03
N ASP A 349 13.66 -12.46 -7.06
CA ASP A 349 13.74 -13.80 -6.45
C ASP A 349 12.42 -14.20 -5.78
N GLY A 350 11.79 -13.27 -5.05
CA GLY A 350 10.47 -13.44 -4.45
C GLY A 350 9.39 -13.81 -5.46
N CYS A 351 9.35 -13.12 -6.62
CA CYS A 351 8.46 -13.44 -7.73
C CYS A 351 8.77 -14.84 -8.29
N GLY A 352 10.04 -15.14 -8.57
CA GLY A 352 10.46 -16.44 -9.10
C GLY A 352 10.06 -17.61 -8.20
N PHE A 353 10.22 -17.45 -6.89
CA PHE A 353 9.77 -18.44 -5.91
C PHE A 353 8.24 -18.59 -5.88
N SER A 354 7.52 -17.47 -5.91
CA SER A 354 6.05 -17.44 -5.79
C SER A 354 5.32 -17.92 -7.05
N ARG A 355 5.96 -17.78 -8.22
CA ARG A 355 5.49 -18.29 -9.50
C ARG A 355 5.45 -19.81 -9.55
N ASN A 356 6.35 -20.52 -8.86
CA ASN A 356 6.36 -21.98 -8.85
C ASN A 356 5.14 -22.52 -8.10
N LEU A 357 4.24 -23.20 -8.83
CA LEU A 357 2.98 -23.75 -8.30
C LEU A 357 3.17 -24.66 -7.09
N VAL A 358 4.28 -25.41 -7.01
CA VAL A 358 4.59 -26.30 -5.88
C VAL A 358 4.77 -25.52 -4.58
N ASN A 359 5.20 -24.25 -4.66
CA ASN A 359 5.43 -23.40 -3.49
C ASN A 359 4.14 -22.72 -3.00
N ARG A 360 3.11 -22.61 -3.85
CA ARG A 360 1.95 -21.76 -3.56
C ARG A 360 1.14 -22.19 -2.33
N PRO A 361 0.92 -23.49 -2.03
CA PRO A 361 0.25 -23.90 -0.80
C PRO A 361 1.01 -23.47 0.47
N ARG A 362 2.34 -23.66 0.52
CA ARG A 362 3.15 -23.23 1.68
C ARG A 362 3.22 -21.72 1.82
N ILE A 363 3.24 -20.99 0.70
CA ILE A 363 3.16 -19.53 0.72
C ILE A 363 1.83 -19.07 1.31
N ALA A 364 0.70 -19.66 0.88
CA ALA A 364 -0.62 -19.29 1.37
C ALA A 364 -0.70 -19.40 2.89
N LYS A 365 -0.24 -20.54 3.44
CA LYS A 365 -0.14 -20.76 4.89
C LYS A 365 0.75 -19.73 5.58
N ALA A 366 1.88 -19.36 4.98
CA ALA A 366 2.83 -18.42 5.57
C ALA A 366 2.29 -16.98 5.64
N ILE A 367 1.54 -16.53 4.62
CA ILE A 367 1.08 -15.13 4.53
C ILE A 367 -0.36 -14.90 5.04
N ALA A 368 -1.14 -15.95 5.29
CA ALA A 368 -2.49 -15.83 5.85
C ALA A 368 -2.58 -15.15 7.24
N PRO A 369 -1.66 -15.38 8.20
CA PRO A 369 -1.79 -14.88 9.58
C PRO A 369 -1.89 -13.35 9.75
N ARG A 370 -2.31 -12.91 10.94
CA ARG A 370 -2.57 -11.50 11.30
C ARG A 370 -1.43 -10.54 10.99
N GLN A 371 -0.18 -10.98 11.24
CA GLN A 371 1.01 -10.16 10.99
C GLN A 371 1.18 -9.79 9.51
N PHE A 372 0.61 -10.58 8.60
CA PHE A 372 0.62 -10.36 7.16
C PHE A 372 -0.79 -9.99 6.66
N LEU A 373 -1.48 -10.90 5.98
CA LEU A 373 -2.74 -10.58 5.30
C LEU A 373 -3.94 -10.48 6.26
N ASN A 374 -3.89 -11.20 7.39
CA ASN A 374 -5.03 -11.37 8.30
C ASN A 374 -6.28 -11.92 7.59
N GLN A 375 -6.11 -13.04 6.88
CA GLN A 375 -7.17 -13.67 6.07
C GLN A 375 -7.25 -15.17 6.36
N PRO A 376 -8.41 -15.82 6.18
CA PRO A 376 -8.50 -17.27 6.34
C PRO A 376 -7.55 -18.00 5.38
N GLU A 377 -6.80 -18.98 5.88
CA GLU A 377 -5.81 -19.73 5.09
C GLU A 377 -6.47 -20.39 3.85
N ALA A 378 -7.68 -20.92 4.00
CA ALA A 378 -8.42 -21.52 2.89
C ALA A 378 -8.69 -20.52 1.74
N VAL A 379 -8.96 -19.25 2.06
CA VAL A 379 -9.20 -18.19 1.08
C VAL A 379 -7.91 -17.87 0.32
N VAL A 380 -6.79 -17.71 1.05
CA VAL A 380 -5.48 -17.41 0.43
C VAL A 380 -5.00 -18.59 -0.41
N THR A 381 -5.18 -19.82 0.08
CA THR A 381 -4.84 -21.06 -0.65
C THR A 381 -5.64 -21.19 -1.93
N ALA A 382 -6.94 -20.91 -1.89
CA ALA A 382 -7.80 -20.98 -3.07
C ALA A 382 -7.36 -20.00 -4.17
N VAL A 383 -6.96 -18.79 -3.78
CA VAL A 383 -6.41 -17.78 -4.70
C VAL A 383 -5.08 -18.24 -5.30
N LEU A 384 -4.09 -18.57 -4.47
CA LEU A 384 -2.74 -18.85 -4.96
C LEU A 384 -2.68 -20.15 -5.76
N THR A 385 -3.40 -21.20 -5.36
CA THR A 385 -3.41 -22.48 -6.08
C THR A 385 -4.35 -22.47 -7.29
N GLY A 386 -5.29 -21.53 -7.33
CA GLY A 386 -6.29 -21.45 -8.39
C GLY A 386 -7.40 -22.48 -8.27
N GLN A 387 -7.55 -23.16 -7.13
CA GLN A 387 -8.68 -24.05 -6.85
C GLN A 387 -9.66 -23.34 -5.93
N PHE A 388 -10.84 -22.95 -6.44
CA PHE A 388 -11.71 -22.05 -5.71
C PHE A 388 -13.19 -22.22 -6.07
N GLU A 389 -14.05 -21.89 -5.11
CA GLU A 389 -15.48 -21.74 -5.34
C GLU A 389 -15.78 -20.40 -6.01
N ASP A 390 -16.66 -20.39 -7.01
CA ASP A 390 -17.11 -19.16 -7.68
C ASP A 390 -18.32 -18.50 -6.98
N GLY A 391 -18.94 -19.18 -6.02
CA GLY A 391 -20.13 -18.70 -5.31
C GLY A 391 -21.44 -18.91 -6.08
N LEU A 392 -21.40 -19.51 -7.27
CA LEU A 392 -22.55 -19.96 -8.07
C LEU A 392 -22.82 -21.46 -7.93
N GLY A 393 -22.09 -22.14 -7.04
CA GLY A 393 -22.18 -23.58 -6.82
C GLY A 393 -21.17 -24.40 -7.63
N ASN A 394 -20.21 -23.73 -8.29
CA ASN A 394 -19.15 -24.42 -9.03
C ASN A 394 -17.80 -24.26 -8.33
N THR A 395 -17.07 -25.37 -8.26
CA THR A 395 -15.63 -25.37 -8.03
C THR A 395 -14.90 -25.16 -9.36
N ARG A 396 -14.05 -24.13 -9.43
CA ARG A 396 -13.19 -23.84 -10.58
C ARG A 396 -11.73 -24.17 -10.28
N LYS A 397 -11.00 -24.59 -11.32
CA LYS A 397 -9.55 -24.76 -11.30
C LYS A 397 -8.90 -23.93 -12.40
N ASP A 398 -8.15 -22.92 -12.00
CA ASP A 398 -7.38 -22.05 -12.88
C ASP A 398 -6.07 -21.66 -12.18
N THR A 399 -5.01 -22.44 -12.41
CA THR A 399 -3.69 -22.22 -11.80
C THR A 399 -3.06 -20.87 -12.18
N ASN A 400 -3.58 -20.23 -13.23
CA ASN A 400 -3.12 -18.94 -13.72
C ASN A 400 -4.03 -17.78 -13.24
N ARG A 401 -4.94 -18.02 -12.27
CA ARG A 401 -5.76 -16.99 -11.61
C ARG A 401 -4.93 -15.80 -11.15
N ILE A 402 -3.78 -16.07 -10.56
CA ILE A 402 -2.72 -15.12 -10.21
C ILE A 402 -1.38 -15.72 -10.64
N ASP A 403 -0.44 -14.88 -11.07
CA ASP A 403 0.95 -15.27 -11.25
C ASP A 403 1.91 -14.13 -10.91
N PHE A 404 3.20 -14.44 -10.75
CA PHE A 404 4.24 -13.52 -10.28
C PHE A 404 5.35 -13.40 -11.33
N ASP A 405 5.14 -12.52 -12.30
CA ASP A 405 6.12 -12.20 -13.35
C ASP A 405 6.70 -10.80 -13.10
N PRO A 406 8.00 -10.68 -12.78
CA PRO A 406 8.59 -9.41 -12.40
C PRO A 406 8.78 -8.42 -13.55
N TYR A 407 8.64 -8.85 -14.80
CA TYR A 407 9.05 -8.03 -15.93
C TYR A 407 8.07 -6.86 -16.19
N PRO A 408 8.53 -5.59 -16.06
CA PRO A 408 7.67 -4.43 -16.26
C PRO A 408 7.65 -4.05 -17.73
N TRP A 409 6.85 -4.77 -18.53
CA TRP A 409 6.66 -4.47 -19.94
C TRP A 409 6.27 -3.01 -20.17
N GLN A 410 6.95 -2.32 -21.09
CA GLN A 410 6.59 -0.95 -21.45
C GLN A 410 5.21 -0.90 -22.14
N SER A 411 4.77 -1.97 -22.80
CA SER A 411 3.41 -2.07 -23.39
C SER A 411 2.30 -1.87 -22.35
N PHE A 412 2.56 -2.21 -21.09
CA PHE A 412 1.66 -1.93 -19.97
C PHE A 412 1.51 -0.42 -19.75
N ALA A 413 2.61 0.33 -19.72
CA ALA A 413 2.58 1.77 -19.56
C ALA A 413 1.78 2.45 -20.67
N TYR A 414 1.98 2.00 -21.91
CA TYR A 414 1.24 2.46 -23.09
C TYR A 414 -0.26 2.18 -22.98
N TRP A 415 -0.66 0.95 -22.63
CA TRP A 415 -2.08 0.65 -22.48
C TRP A 415 -2.71 1.46 -21.35
N ILE A 416 -2.07 1.50 -20.17
CA ILE A 416 -2.55 2.23 -18.99
C ILE A 416 -2.76 3.71 -19.31
N SER A 417 -1.74 4.37 -19.85
CA SER A 417 -1.81 5.80 -20.19
C SER A 417 -2.81 6.06 -21.32
N SER A 418 -2.96 5.16 -22.30
CA SER A 418 -4.00 5.28 -23.33
C SER A 418 -5.42 5.24 -22.73
N GLN A 419 -5.66 4.37 -21.75
CA GLN A 419 -6.96 4.29 -21.07
C GLN A 419 -7.18 5.46 -20.13
N MET A 420 -6.12 6.00 -19.51
CA MET A 420 -6.21 7.27 -18.78
C MET A 420 -6.63 8.42 -19.69
N VAL A 421 -6.13 8.48 -20.93
CA VAL A 421 -6.58 9.47 -21.93
C VAL A 421 -8.03 9.22 -22.32
N ARG A 422 -8.40 7.96 -22.61
CA ARG A 422 -9.76 7.60 -23.01
C ARG A 422 -10.80 8.11 -22.01
N TRP A 423 -10.52 7.96 -20.72
CA TRP A 423 -11.42 8.31 -19.62
C TRP A 423 -11.09 9.65 -18.96
N ASN A 424 -10.39 10.54 -19.66
CA ASN A 424 -10.09 11.92 -19.23
C ASN A 424 -9.32 12.06 -17.90
N PHE A 425 -8.61 11.01 -17.47
CA PHE A 425 -7.68 11.07 -16.34
C PHE A 425 -6.34 11.70 -16.72
N LEU A 426 -5.95 11.60 -17.99
CA LEU A 426 -4.74 12.20 -18.56
C LEU A 426 -5.15 13.06 -19.78
N PRO A 427 -4.92 14.38 -19.76
CA PRO A 427 -5.16 15.21 -20.94
C PRO A 427 -4.39 14.68 -22.16
N SER A 428 -5.05 14.60 -23.32
CA SER A 428 -4.47 14.02 -24.54
C SER A 428 -3.21 14.76 -25.01
N GLN A 429 -3.11 16.07 -24.74
CA GLN A 429 -1.92 16.87 -25.07
C GLN A 429 -0.69 16.48 -24.24
N ARG A 430 -0.89 15.83 -23.08
CA ARG A 430 0.17 15.34 -22.19
C ARG A 430 0.46 13.84 -22.39
N ALA A 431 -0.20 13.19 -23.34
CA ALA A 431 -0.14 11.75 -23.58
C ALA A 431 1.13 11.31 -24.34
N ARG A 432 2.30 11.57 -23.75
CA ARG A 432 3.62 11.19 -24.30
C ARG A 432 3.95 9.75 -23.91
N TYR A 433 3.27 8.79 -24.54
CA TYR A 433 3.28 7.38 -24.13
C TYR A 433 4.68 6.77 -24.00
N GLN A 434 5.56 7.04 -24.97
CA GLN A 434 6.94 6.55 -24.95
C GLN A 434 7.72 7.15 -23.77
N GLU A 435 7.69 8.47 -23.60
CA GLU A 435 8.39 9.14 -22.50
C GLU A 435 7.88 8.67 -21.13
N ILE A 436 6.56 8.44 -21.00
CA ILE A 436 5.96 7.89 -19.78
C ILE A 436 6.52 6.48 -19.51
N ALA A 437 6.58 5.62 -20.53
CA ALA A 437 7.11 4.27 -20.39
C ALA A 437 8.60 4.29 -20.01
N ASP A 438 9.44 5.01 -20.77
CA ASP A 438 10.89 5.08 -20.58
C ASP A 438 11.27 5.67 -19.21
N GLN A 439 10.54 6.71 -18.77
CA GLN A 439 10.85 7.36 -17.51
C GLN A 439 10.38 6.55 -16.30
N ILE A 440 9.27 5.82 -16.39
CA ILE A 440 8.62 5.25 -15.20
C ILE A 440 8.87 3.75 -15.08
N PHE A 441 8.87 3.00 -16.18
CA PHE A 441 9.01 1.54 -16.16
C PHE A 441 10.48 1.18 -16.38
N LEU A 442 11.14 0.67 -15.35
CA LEU A 442 12.57 0.34 -15.38
C LEU A 442 12.86 -1.01 -16.05
N THR A 443 12.35 -1.22 -17.26
CA THR A 443 12.37 -2.50 -17.99
C THR A 443 13.78 -3.02 -18.23
N ASP A 444 14.71 -2.16 -18.66
CA ASP A 444 16.11 -2.56 -18.87
C ASP A 444 16.80 -2.98 -17.57
N ALA A 445 16.57 -2.22 -16.49
CA ALA A 445 17.13 -2.55 -15.18
C ALA A 445 16.56 -3.87 -14.65
N ALA A 446 15.26 -4.09 -14.79
CA ALA A 446 14.62 -5.36 -14.43
C ALA A 446 15.16 -6.53 -15.26
N ARG A 447 15.37 -6.35 -16.57
CA ARG A 447 15.97 -7.36 -17.46
C ARG A 447 17.39 -7.72 -17.04
N ALA A 448 18.23 -6.71 -16.78
CA ALA A 448 19.61 -6.93 -16.33
C ALA A 448 19.65 -7.68 -14.99
N LEU A 449 18.83 -7.24 -14.04
CA LEU A 449 18.74 -7.85 -12.71
C LEU A 449 18.20 -9.28 -12.73
N ALA A 450 17.19 -9.55 -13.55
CA ALA A 450 16.65 -10.90 -13.74
C ALA A 450 17.75 -11.86 -14.23
N LYS A 451 18.60 -11.43 -15.16
CA LYS A 451 19.74 -12.23 -15.64
C LYS A 451 20.76 -12.48 -14.52
N GLU A 452 21.09 -11.47 -13.70
CA GLU A 452 21.99 -11.63 -12.55
C GLU A 452 21.50 -12.67 -11.54
N VAL A 453 20.17 -12.78 -11.35
CA VAL A 453 19.57 -13.77 -10.45
C VAL A 453 19.19 -15.08 -11.15
N LYS A 454 19.73 -15.32 -12.36
CA LYS A 454 19.55 -16.54 -13.15
C LYS A 454 18.10 -16.81 -13.58
N GLN A 455 17.30 -15.77 -13.74
CA GLN A 455 16.00 -15.84 -14.40
C GLN A 455 16.12 -15.51 -15.89
N THR A 456 15.11 -15.90 -16.67
CA THR A 456 15.06 -15.71 -18.13
C THR A 456 14.05 -14.63 -18.49
N PRO A 457 14.43 -13.33 -18.45
CA PRO A 457 13.54 -12.26 -18.84
C PRO A 457 13.35 -12.21 -20.37
N PRO A 458 12.26 -11.60 -20.85
CA PRO A 458 12.10 -11.25 -22.26
C PRO A 458 13.24 -10.35 -22.79
N ASN A 459 13.47 -10.41 -24.10
CA ASN A 459 14.40 -9.52 -24.82
C ASN A 459 13.71 -8.30 -25.44
N GLN A 460 12.39 -8.17 -25.31
CA GLN A 460 11.57 -7.11 -25.87
C GLN A 460 11.00 -6.23 -24.75
N ASP A 461 10.87 -4.93 -25.00
CA ASP A 461 10.23 -3.99 -24.07
C ASP A 461 8.73 -3.83 -24.33
N LEU A 462 8.35 -3.96 -25.60
CA LEU A 462 6.99 -3.86 -26.08
C LEU A 462 6.52 -5.21 -26.61
N ARG A 463 5.25 -5.51 -26.39
CA ARG A 463 4.52 -6.58 -27.06
C ARG A 463 3.11 -6.11 -27.40
N VAL A 464 2.50 -6.79 -28.36
CA VAL A 464 1.08 -6.62 -28.66
C VAL A 464 0.27 -7.29 -27.55
N GLU A 465 -0.59 -6.53 -26.89
CA GLU A 465 -1.44 -7.02 -25.80
C GLU A 465 -2.76 -7.54 -26.37
N LYS A 466 -3.08 -8.80 -26.08
CA LYS A 466 -4.33 -9.44 -26.50
C LYS A 466 -5.34 -9.35 -25.35
N LEU A 467 -6.39 -8.55 -25.55
CA LEU A 467 -7.51 -8.43 -24.62
C LEU A 467 -8.68 -9.27 -25.14
N LYS A 468 -9.72 -9.43 -24.32
CA LYS A 468 -10.87 -10.28 -24.62
C LYS A 468 -11.63 -9.84 -25.88
N PHE A 469 -11.77 -8.53 -26.10
CA PHE A 469 -12.65 -7.99 -27.13
C PHE A 469 -11.91 -7.23 -28.24
N ASP A 470 -10.61 -7.01 -28.08
CA ASP A 470 -9.76 -6.29 -29.03
C ASP A 470 -8.27 -6.59 -28.77
N THR A 471 -7.41 -6.05 -29.62
CA THR A 471 -5.96 -6.19 -29.53
C THR A 471 -5.34 -4.80 -29.47
N PHE A 472 -4.42 -4.60 -28.54
CA PHE A 472 -3.71 -3.34 -28.36
C PHE A 472 -2.28 -3.46 -28.87
N ASP A 473 -1.97 -2.68 -29.90
CA ASP A 473 -0.60 -2.44 -30.34
C ASP A 473 -0.11 -1.11 -29.73
N PRO A 474 0.93 -1.13 -28.87
CA PRO A 474 1.50 0.09 -28.27
C PRO A 474 1.87 1.17 -29.29
N LYS A 475 2.27 0.78 -30.52
CA LYS A 475 2.64 1.74 -31.57
C LYS A 475 1.44 2.53 -32.12
N ASN A 476 0.21 2.06 -31.87
CA ASN A 476 -1.03 2.57 -32.43
C ASN A 476 -2.04 2.99 -31.34
N ALA A 477 -1.57 3.39 -30.16
CA ALA A 477 -2.42 3.65 -28.99
C ALA A 477 -3.55 4.69 -29.23
N THR A 478 -3.27 5.78 -29.97
CA THR A 478 -4.30 6.79 -30.30
C THR A 478 -5.38 6.23 -31.22
N ALA A 479 -5.00 5.44 -32.22
CA ALA A 479 -5.94 4.78 -33.13
C ALA A 479 -6.80 3.75 -32.37
N TYR A 480 -6.20 3.02 -31.42
CA TYR A 480 -6.91 2.10 -30.55
C TYR A 480 -8.01 2.80 -29.74
N ILE A 481 -7.73 3.93 -29.11
CA ILE A 481 -8.75 4.71 -28.37
C ILE A 481 -9.88 5.15 -29.29
N LYS A 482 -9.56 5.66 -30.49
CA LYS A 482 -10.58 6.09 -31.47
C LYS A 482 -11.46 4.92 -31.88
N ALA A 483 -10.86 3.76 -32.20
CA ALA A 483 -11.59 2.55 -32.55
C ALA A 483 -12.51 2.08 -31.42
N GLN A 484 -12.06 2.14 -30.16
CA GLN A 484 -12.89 1.78 -29.01
C GLN A 484 -14.08 2.73 -28.84
N LYS A 485 -13.87 4.05 -28.94
CA LYS A 485 -14.96 5.04 -28.86
C LYS A 485 -16.00 4.81 -29.95
N THR A 486 -15.57 4.56 -31.18
CA THR A 486 -16.47 4.24 -32.29
C THR A 486 -17.21 2.92 -32.09
N LYS A 487 -16.50 1.87 -31.66
CA LYS A 487 -17.07 0.52 -31.51
C LYS A 487 -18.11 0.45 -30.38
N TYR A 488 -17.84 1.10 -29.26
CA TYR A 488 -18.66 0.96 -28.04
C TYR A 488 -19.61 2.13 -27.82
N GLY A 489 -19.45 3.25 -28.54
CA GLY A 489 -20.30 4.44 -28.40
C GLY A 489 -20.11 5.20 -27.09
N VAL A 490 -19.06 4.88 -26.32
CA VAL A 490 -18.76 5.45 -24.99
C VAL A 490 -17.28 5.74 -24.75
#